data_AF-A0A9C9UB42-F1
#
_entry.id   AF-A0A9C9UB42-F1
#
_cell.length_a   1.000
_cell.length_b   1.000
_cell.length_c   1.000
_cell.angle_alpha   90.00
_cell.angle_beta   90.00
_cell.angle_gamma   90.00
#
_symmetry.space_group_name_H-M   'P 1'
#
loop_
_entity.id
_entity.type
_entity.pdbx_description
1 polymer ?
#
loop_
_entity_poly.entity_id
_entity_poly.type
_entity_poly.pdbx_seq_one_letter_code
_entity_poly.pdbx_strand_id
1 'polypeptide(L)' 'MAKNKKLKHEAELVKEAIIAGVKYAEDRGAAVFEPTDSVSEKTLFIYRLLVHDKLIQPL' A
#
# COMPACT_ATOMS: atom_id res chain seq x y z
N MET A 1 -12.88 19.94 -4.52
CA MET A 1 -11.75 18.99 -4.71
C MET A 1 -10.48 19.74 -4.37
N ALA A 2 -9.81 19.40 -3.27
CA ALA A 2 -8.62 20.13 -2.83
C ALA A 2 -7.52 20.01 -3.89
N LYS A 3 -7.02 21.16 -4.38
CA LYS A 3 -5.84 21.26 -5.25
C LYS A 3 -4.71 20.40 -4.67
N ASN A 4 -4.11 19.56 -5.52
CA ASN A 4 -2.88 18.80 -5.28
C ASN A 4 -1.85 19.65 -4.51
N LYS A 5 -1.86 19.52 -3.19
CA LYS A 5 -0.88 20.12 -2.30
C LYS A 5 0.18 19.04 -2.15
N LYS A 6 1.42 19.31 -2.60
CA LYS A 6 2.54 18.39 -2.37
C LYS A 6 2.53 17.99 -0.90
N LEU A 7 2.53 16.69 -0.65
CA LEU A 7 2.53 16.21 0.73
C LEU A 7 3.91 16.50 1.31
N LYS A 8 3.94 16.99 2.54
CA LYS A 8 5.21 17.03 3.27
C LYS A 8 5.55 15.57 3.63
N HIS A 9 6.81 15.18 3.53
CA HIS A 9 7.29 13.84 3.89
C HIS A 9 6.76 12.68 3.03
N GLU A 10 6.63 12.86 1.71
CA GLU A 10 6.14 11.81 0.78
C GLU A 10 6.84 10.45 0.97
N ALA A 11 8.17 10.42 1.15
CA ALA A 11 8.91 9.16 1.33
C ALA A 11 8.52 8.42 2.63
N GLU A 12 8.32 9.15 3.73
CA GLU A 12 7.88 8.57 5.00
C GLU A 12 6.44 8.08 4.90
N LEU A 13 5.56 8.85 4.25
CA LEU A 13 4.17 8.46 4.03
C LEU A 13 4.06 7.19 3.18
N VAL A 14 4.91 7.03 2.15
CA VAL A 14 4.95 5.80 1.35
C VAL A 14 5.39 4.60 2.19
N LYS A 15 6.40 4.79 3.05
CA LYS A 15 6.86 3.72 3.96
C LYS A 15 5.74 3.26 4.90
N GLU A 16 5.04 4.21 5.52
CA GLU A 16 3.91 3.91 6.40
C GLU A 16 2.74 3.25 5.65
N ALA A 17 2.47 3.68 4.42
CA ALA A 17 1.45 3.05 3.57
C ALA A 17 1.77 1.58 3.26
N ILE A 18 3.04 1.24 3.04
CA ILE A 18 3.48 -0.14 2.82
C ILE A 18 3.30 -0.96 4.10
N ILE A 19 3.70 -0.42 5.27
CA ILE A 19 3.53 -1.11 6.56
C ILE A 19 2.04 -1.40 6.83
N ALA A 20 1.18 -0.40 6.65
CA ALA A 20 -0.25 -0.55 6.82
C ALA A 20 -0.86 -1.53 5.79
N GLY A 21 -0.39 -1.50 4.55
CA GLY A 21 -0.85 -2.39 3.49
C GLY A 21 -0.44 -3.85 3.69
N VAL A 22 0.78 -4.11 4.18
CA VAL A 22 1.25 -5.45 4.58
C VAL A 22 0.33 -6.00 5.66
N LYS A 23 0.12 -5.24 6.74
CA LYS A 23 -0.77 -5.65 7.83
C LYS A 23 -2.19 -5.91 7.33
N TYR A 24 -2.72 -5.03 6.47
CA TYR A 24 -4.05 -5.21 5.88
C TYR A 24 -4.17 -6.50 5.08
N ALA A 25 -3.16 -6.82 4.26
CA ALA A 25 -3.16 -8.03 3.46
C ALA A 25 -3.08 -9.31 4.31
N GLU A 26 -2.28 -9.27 5.38
CA GLU A 26 -2.14 -10.37 6.35
C GLU A 26 -3.41 -10.56 7.18
N ASP A 27 -3.98 -9.49 7.73
CA ASP A 27 -5.24 -9.51 8.50
C ASP A 27 -6.42 -10.01 7.64
N ARG A 28 -6.40 -9.72 6.34
CA ARG A 28 -7.39 -10.22 5.36
C ARG A 28 -7.15 -11.69 4.97
N GLY A 29 -6.00 -12.27 5.30
CA GLY A 29 -5.59 -13.60 4.84
C GLY A 29 -5.31 -13.67 3.34
N ALA A 30 -5.02 -12.53 2.70
CA ALA A 30 -4.80 -12.45 1.25
C ALA A 30 -3.34 -12.75 0.86
N ALA A 31 -2.38 -12.45 1.73
CA ALA A 31 -0.97 -12.78 1.55
C ALA A 31 -0.23 -12.80 2.89
N VAL A 32 0.94 -13.42 2.92
CA VAL A 32 1.93 -13.35 4.00
C VAL A 32 3.21 -12.85 3.38
N PHE A 33 3.83 -11.82 3.98
CA PHE A 33 5.03 -11.21 3.43
C PHE A 33 6.26 -11.56 4.26
N GLU A 34 7.33 -11.97 3.60
CA GLU A 34 8.61 -12.23 4.27
C GLU A 34 9.46 -10.95 4.34
N PRO A 35 10.37 -10.82 5.31
CA PRO A 35 11.27 -9.67 5.39
C PRO A 35 12.17 -9.49 4.15
N THR A 36 12.45 -10.58 3.44
CA THR A 36 13.30 -10.64 2.24
C THR A 36 12.57 -10.28 0.95
N ASP A 37 11.24 -10.26 0.96
CA ASP A 37 10.45 -9.89 -0.21
C ASP A 37 10.75 -8.47 -0.66
N SER A 38 10.81 -8.28 -1.97
CA SER A 38 11.08 -6.98 -2.57
C SER A 38 10.00 -5.96 -2.17
N VAL A 39 10.43 -4.76 -1.78
CA VAL A 39 9.53 -3.64 -1.49
C VAL A 39 8.63 -3.31 -2.68
N SER A 40 9.14 -3.44 -3.92
CA SER A 40 8.36 -3.15 -5.12
C SER A 40 7.23 -4.17 -5.32
N GLU A 41 7.49 -5.45 -5.03
CA GLU A 41 6.50 -6.52 -5.15
C GLU A 41 5.42 -6.37 -4.08
N LYS A 42 5.81 -6.10 -2.82
CA LYS A 42 4.86 -5.77 -1.74
C LYS A 42 3.96 -4.61 -2.13
N THR A 43 4.55 -3.53 -2.62
CA THR A 43 3.81 -2.33 -3.02
C THR A 43 2.79 -2.62 -4.11
N LEU A 44 3.18 -3.37 -5.15
CA LEU A 44 2.29 -3.74 -6.23
C LEU A 44 1.15 -4.66 -5.76
N PHE A 45 1.46 -5.64 -4.90
CA PHE A 45 0.45 -6.53 -4.34
C PHE A 45 -0.57 -5.73 -3.52
N ILE A 46 -0.10 -4.88 -2.60
CA ILE A 46 -0.95 -4.02 -1.78
C ILE A 46 -1.84 -3.14 -2.67
N TYR A 47 -1.27 -2.48 -3.68
CA TYR A 47 -2.05 -1.66 -4.62
C TYR A 47 -3.19 -2.47 -5.27
N ARG A 48 -2.88 -3.66 -5.81
CA ARG A 48 -3.89 -4.52 -6.44
C ARG A 48 -4.96 -4.98 -5.47
N LEU A 49 -4.58 -5.31 -4.24
CA LEU A 49 -5.53 -5.71 -3.20
C LEU A 49 -6.49 -4.57 -2.85
N LEU A 50 -5.95 -3.36 -2.63
CA LEU A 50 -6.77 -2.19 -2.31
C LEU A 50 -7.73 -1.83 -3.45
N VAL A 51 -7.31 -1.97 -4.71
CA VAL A 51 -8.18 -1.79 -5.89
C VAL A 51 -9.26 -2.88 -5.94
N HIS A 52 -8.86 -4.15 -5.76
CA HIS A 52 -9.78 -5.30 -5.75
C HIS A 52 -10.88 -5.13 -4.69
N ASP A 53 -10.48 -4.63 -3.52
CA ASP A 53 -11.38 -4.40 -2.39
C ASP A 53 -12.12 -3.06 -2.48
N LYS A 54 -11.92 -2.31 -3.57
CA LYS A 54 -12.55 -1.03 -3.87
C LYS A 54 -12.27 0.06 -2.84
N LEU A 55 -11.15 -0.04 -2.12
CA LEU A 55 -10.70 0.96 -1.15
C LEU A 55 -10.06 2.16 -1.84
N ILE A 56 -9.46 1.94 -3.01
CA ILE A 56 -8.90 2.99 -3.85
C ILE A 56 -9.40 2.84 -5.29
N GLN A 57 -9.35 3.94 -6.03
CA GLN A 57 -9.58 3.90 -7.48
C GLN A 57 -8.34 3.35 -8.19
N PRO A 58 -8.52 2.51 -9.22
CA PRO A 58 -7.40 2.14 -10.08
C PRO A 58 -6.84 3.42 -10.75
N LEU A 59 -5.51 3.49 -10.77
CA LEU A 59 -4.73 4.47 -11.52
C LEU A 59 -4.90 4.27 -13.03
#